data_AF-A0A8J7VER8-F1
#
_entry.id   AF-A0A8J7VER8-F1
#
_cell.length_a   1.000
_cell.length_b   1.000
_cell.length_c   1.000
_cell.angle_alpha   90.00
_cell.angle_beta   90.00
_cell.angle_gamma   90.00
#
_symmetry.space_group_name_H-M   'P 1'
#
loop_
_entity.id
_entity.type
_entity.pdbx_description
1 polymer ?
#
loop_
_entity_poly.entity_id
_entity_poly.type
_entity_poly.pdbx_seq_one_letter_code
_entity_poly.pdbx_strand_id
1 'polypeptide(L)'
;MTWLEILEGLSYAVTIIGLPMAIYVYIRDRRRERTNDDEEVYLQLADDYEKFLKLVLDNADLRLMTASVNSLQLTAEQIERRNVLFEILVALFERAYILVYEEKMSRQATRLWRTWEDYMREWCRRSDFRAVLPKLLEGEDPDFARHITRIAEEESRTAGS
;
A
#
# COMPACT_ATOMS: atom_id res chain seq x y z
N MET A 1 -54.08 35.16 -4.53
CA MET A 1 -52.71 35.06 -4.00
C MET A 1 -51.95 36.28 -4.48
N THR A 2 -51.51 37.11 -3.54
CA THR A 2 -50.69 38.28 -3.85
C THR A 2 -49.27 37.81 -4.20
N TRP A 3 -48.57 38.55 -5.07
CA TRP A 3 -47.19 38.22 -5.45
C TRP A 3 -46.23 38.11 -4.26
N LEU A 4 -46.53 38.81 -3.16
CA LEU A 4 -45.75 38.79 -1.92
C LEU A 4 -45.92 37.47 -1.16
N GLU A 5 -47.13 36.91 -1.06
CA GLU A 5 -47.38 35.61 -0.40
C GLU A 5 -46.67 34.46 -1.13
N ILE A 6 -46.60 34.53 -2.47
CA ILE A 6 -45.88 33.57 -3.29
C ILE A 6 -44.36 33.65 -3.00
N LEU A 7 -43.81 34.86 -2.88
CA LEU A 7 -42.40 35.08 -2.56
C LEU A 7 -42.04 34.64 -1.14
N GLU A 8 -42.91 34.89 -0.16
CA GLU A 8 -42.72 34.41 1.21
C GLU A 8 -42.75 32.87 1.28
N GLY A 9 -43.72 32.22 0.62
CA GLY A 9 -43.78 30.76 0.56
C GLY A 9 -42.54 30.12 -0.10
N LEU A 10 -42.01 30.77 -1.15
CA LEU A 10 -40.78 30.34 -1.80
C LEU A 10 -39.55 30.50 -0.90
N SER A 11 -39.48 31.57 -0.10
CA SER A 11 -38.37 31.80 0.84
C SER A 11 -38.28 30.69 1.90
N TYR A 12 -39.43 30.25 2.43
CA TYR A 12 -39.52 29.13 3.37
C TYR A 12 -39.18 27.79 2.70
N ALA A 13 -39.65 27.58 1.46
CA ALA A 13 -39.31 26.38 0.70
C ALA A 13 -37.80 26.26 0.45
N VAL A 14 -37.13 27.36 0.10
CA VAL A 14 -35.66 27.40 -0.11
C VAL A 14 -34.90 27.12 1.19
N THR A 15 -35.37 27.58 2.35
CA THR A 15 -34.68 27.28 3.62
C THR A 15 -34.89 25.84 4.05
N ILE A 16 -36.11 25.32 3.92
CA ILE A 16 -36.47 23.95 4.32
C ILE A 16 -35.88 22.91 3.39
N ILE A 17 -35.74 23.21 2.09
CA ILE A 17 -35.21 22.25 1.10
C ILE A 17 -33.73 22.52 0.81
N GLY A 18 -33.32 23.78 0.69
CA GLY A 18 -31.98 24.18 0.26
C GLY A 18 -30.90 23.81 1.27
N LEU A 19 -31.13 24.01 2.58
CA LEU A 19 -30.13 23.64 3.59
C LEU A 19 -29.95 22.12 3.71
N PRO A 20 -31.01 21.29 3.81
CA PRO A 20 -30.85 19.84 3.77
C PRO A 20 -30.24 19.32 2.47
N MET A 21 -30.57 19.91 1.32
CA MET A 21 -29.97 19.57 0.03
C MET A 21 -28.48 19.90 0.01
N ALA A 22 -28.08 21.07 0.52
CA ALA A 22 -26.67 21.45 0.63
C ALA A 22 -25.88 20.50 1.55
N ILE A 23 -26.45 20.13 2.71
CA ILE A 23 -25.85 19.14 3.62
C ILE A 23 -25.73 17.78 2.93
N TYR A 24 -26.77 17.34 2.21
CA TYR A 24 -26.76 16.07 1.49
C TYR A 24 -25.68 16.03 0.41
N VAL A 25 -25.60 17.08 -0.43
CA VAL A 25 -24.56 17.20 -1.46
C VAL A 25 -23.18 17.22 -0.83
N TYR A 26 -22.98 18.00 0.24
CA TYR A 26 -21.70 18.06 0.96
C TYR A 26 -21.28 16.70 1.52
N ILE A 27 -22.18 15.94 2.15
CA ILE A 27 -21.88 14.59 2.65
C ILE A 27 -21.54 13.64 1.51
N ARG A 28 -22.26 13.73 0.38
CA ARG A 28 -22.02 12.89 -0.79
C ARG A 28 -20.66 13.19 -1.43
N ASP A 29 -20.36 14.47 -1.62
CA ASP A 29 -19.10 14.90 -2.24
C ASP A 29 -17.91 14.56 -1.32
N ARG A 30 -18.02 14.77 -0.01
CA ARG A 30 -16.98 14.36 0.96
C ARG A 30 -16.73 12.85 1.00
N ARG A 31 -17.76 12.03 0.79
CA ARG A 31 -17.60 10.57 0.65
C ARG A 31 -16.87 10.22 -0.65
N ARG A 32 -17.17 10.93 -1.73
CA ARG A 32 -16.53 10.71 -3.04
C ARG A 32 -15.07 11.15 -3.05
N GLU A 33 -14.75 12.27 -2.41
CA GLU A 33 -13.37 12.75 -2.24
C GLU A 33 -12.50 11.72 -1.53
N ARG A 34 -12.97 11.16 -0.40
CA ARG A 34 -12.22 10.10 0.31
C ARG A 34 -11.92 8.88 -0.56
N THR A 35 -12.89 8.42 -1.34
CA THR A 35 -12.65 7.29 -2.27
C THR A 35 -11.62 7.63 -3.33
N ASN A 36 -11.63 8.88 -3.82
CA ASN A 36 -10.68 9.34 -4.82
C ASN A 36 -9.27 9.47 -4.25
N ASP A 37 -9.12 9.97 -3.01
CA ASP A 37 -7.85 10.05 -2.30
C ASP A 37 -7.25 8.64 -2.07
N ASP A 38 -8.08 7.68 -1.63
CA ASP A 38 -7.66 6.28 -1.44
C ASP A 38 -7.19 5.64 -2.77
N GLU A 39 -7.87 5.94 -3.89
CA GLU A 39 -7.49 5.48 -5.22
C GLU A 39 -6.17 6.11 -5.71
N GLU A 40 -5.94 7.39 -5.43
CA GLU A 40 -4.69 8.08 -5.77
C GLU A 40 -3.49 7.48 -5.03
N VAL A 41 -3.62 7.25 -3.72
CA VAL A 41 -2.59 6.58 -2.90
C VAL A 41 -2.28 5.20 -3.46
N TYR A 42 -3.32 4.43 -3.81
CA TYR A 42 -3.14 3.11 -4.39
C TYR A 42 -2.38 3.14 -5.72
N LEU A 43 -2.79 4.01 -6.65
CA LEU A 43 -2.13 4.15 -7.95
C LEU A 43 -0.67 4.57 -7.78
N GLN A 44 -0.40 5.52 -6.89
CA GLN A 44 0.96 5.96 -6.59
C GLN A 44 1.85 4.82 -6.07
N LEU A 45 1.35 4.02 -5.12
CA LEU A 45 2.10 2.89 -4.58
C LEU A 45 2.31 1.78 -5.63
N ALA A 46 1.30 1.52 -6.47
CA ALA A 46 1.41 0.57 -7.57
C ALA A 46 2.46 1.02 -8.61
N ASP A 47 2.48 2.30 -8.97
CA ASP A 47 3.49 2.89 -9.86
C ASP A 47 4.90 2.80 -9.26
N ASP A 48 5.04 3.02 -7.95
CA ASP A 48 6.32 2.90 -7.26
C ASP A 48 6.81 1.44 -7.24
N TYR A 49 5.90 0.46 -7.08
CA TYR A 49 6.23 -0.96 -7.24
C TYR A 49 6.61 -1.33 -8.67
N GLU A 50 5.92 -0.79 -9.68
CA GLU A 50 6.27 -1.00 -11.09
C GLU A 50 7.69 -0.48 -11.38
N LYS A 51 8.04 0.70 -10.88
CA LYS A 51 9.41 1.25 -11.00
C LYS A 51 10.44 0.34 -10.33
N PHE A 52 10.14 -0.18 -9.15
CA PHE A 52 11.01 -1.16 -8.49
C PHE A 52 11.19 -2.43 -9.35
N LEU A 53 10.12 -2.98 -9.91
CA LEU A 53 10.21 -4.16 -10.79
C LEU A 53 11.02 -3.88 -12.06
N LYS A 54 10.95 -2.66 -12.62
CA LYS A 54 11.81 -2.24 -13.73
C LYS A 54 13.29 -2.20 -13.31
N LEU A 55 13.60 -1.69 -12.12
CA LEU A 55 14.98 -1.74 -11.59
C LEU A 55 15.47 -3.18 -11.40
N VAL A 56 14.61 -4.08 -10.91
CA VAL A 56 14.94 -5.50 -10.78
C VAL A 56 15.18 -6.13 -12.16
N LEU A 57 14.38 -5.78 -13.17
CA LEU A 57 14.55 -6.25 -14.54
C LEU A 57 15.87 -5.77 -15.16
N ASP A 58 16.25 -4.51 -14.92
CA ASP A 58 17.53 -3.96 -15.37
C ASP A 58 18.73 -4.62 -14.68
N ASN A 59 18.51 -5.25 -13.52
CA ASN A 59 19.49 -6.04 -12.77
C ASN A 59 19.16 -7.55 -12.80
N ALA A 60 18.68 -8.05 -13.96
CA ALA A 60 18.28 -9.45 -14.13
C ALA A 60 19.42 -10.45 -13.85
N ASP A 61 20.68 -10.03 -13.91
CA ASP A 61 21.84 -10.83 -13.53
C ASP A 61 21.80 -11.31 -12.08
N LEU A 62 21.11 -10.56 -11.20
CA LEU A 62 20.91 -10.92 -9.78
C LEU A 62 19.86 -12.04 -9.57
N ARG A 63 19.05 -12.35 -10.59
CA ARG A 63 17.99 -13.37 -10.57
C ARG A 63 17.01 -13.27 -9.39
N LEU A 64 16.62 -12.05 -9.02
CA LEU A 64 15.70 -11.80 -7.89
C LEU A 64 14.28 -12.35 -8.11
N MET A 65 13.85 -12.52 -9.37
CA MET A 65 12.55 -13.08 -9.71
C MET A 65 12.56 -14.61 -9.89
N THR A 66 13.72 -15.28 -9.78
CA THR A 66 13.81 -16.75 -9.92
C THR A 66 13.81 -17.42 -8.55
N ALA A 67 13.01 -18.48 -8.39
CA ALA A 67 12.84 -19.21 -7.12
C ALA A 67 14.12 -19.95 -6.63
N SER A 68 15.11 -20.16 -7.50
CA SER A 68 16.34 -20.89 -7.20
C SER A 68 17.46 -19.96 -6.72
N VAL A 69 17.53 -19.71 -5.41
CA VAL A 69 18.62 -18.97 -4.74
C VAL A 69 19.93 -19.76 -4.70
N ASN A 70 19.87 -21.10 -4.69
CA ASN A 70 20.99 -21.97 -4.29
C ASN A 70 22.13 -22.16 -5.31
N SER A 71 22.07 -21.55 -6.51
CA SER A 71 23.05 -21.86 -7.58
C SER A 71 23.91 -20.70 -8.04
N LEU A 72 23.75 -19.49 -7.50
CA LEU A 72 24.52 -18.31 -7.91
C LEU A 72 25.45 -17.83 -6.80
N GLN A 73 26.75 -17.99 -7.02
CA GLN A 73 27.75 -17.20 -6.32
C GLN A 73 27.76 -15.80 -6.95
N LEU A 74 27.08 -14.85 -6.30
CA LEU A 74 27.10 -13.45 -6.70
C LEU A 74 28.47 -12.83 -6.40
N THR A 75 28.94 -11.93 -7.26
CA THR A 75 30.13 -11.11 -6.98
C THR A 75 29.86 -10.12 -5.84
N ALA A 76 30.91 -9.54 -5.26
CA ALA A 76 30.76 -8.52 -4.21
C ALA A 76 29.89 -7.33 -4.66
N GLU A 77 30.10 -6.86 -5.90
CA GLU A 77 29.31 -5.78 -6.51
C GLU A 77 27.83 -6.19 -6.69
N GLN A 78 27.56 -7.43 -7.10
CA GLN A 78 26.19 -7.94 -7.23
C GLN A 78 25.49 -8.06 -5.88
N ILE A 79 26.21 -8.46 -4.84
CA ILE A 79 25.69 -8.50 -3.47
C ILE A 79 25.31 -7.09 -2.99
N GLU A 80 26.16 -6.09 -3.27
CA GLU A 80 25.88 -4.69 -2.94
C GLU A 80 24.63 -4.18 -3.66
N ARG A 81 24.55 -4.35 -5.00
CA ARG A 81 23.36 -3.97 -5.78
C ARG A 81 22.09 -4.66 -5.28
N ARG A 82 22.14 -5.96 -4.99
CA ARG A 82 21.00 -6.70 -4.44
C ARG A 82 20.56 -6.11 -3.10
N ASN A 83 21.49 -5.83 -2.19
CA ASN A 83 21.15 -5.32 -0.87
C ASN A 83 20.49 -3.93 -0.97
N VAL A 84 20.96 -3.06 -1.88
CA VAL A 84 20.32 -1.77 -2.17
C VAL A 84 18.91 -1.96 -2.75
N LEU A 85 18.71 -2.91 -3.65
CA LEU A 85 17.37 -3.23 -4.17
C LEU A 85 16.44 -3.72 -3.05
N PHE A 86 16.94 -4.53 -2.11
CA PHE A 86 16.15 -4.95 -0.96
C PHE A 86 15.82 -3.80 0.00
N GLU A 87 16.73 -2.85 0.20
CA GLU A 87 16.48 -1.64 0.97
C GLU A 87 15.37 -0.79 0.33
N ILE A 88 15.42 -0.58 -0.99
CA ILE A 88 14.37 0.11 -1.75
C ILE A 88 13.02 -0.60 -1.59
N LEU A 89 13.02 -1.93 -1.64
CA LEU A 89 11.80 -2.74 -1.49
C LEU A 89 11.22 -2.62 -0.08
N VAL A 90 12.06 -2.70 0.96
CA VAL A 90 11.62 -2.57 2.36
C VAL A 90 11.01 -1.20 2.61
N ALA A 91 11.65 -0.12 2.13
CA ALA A 91 11.10 1.24 2.25
C ALA A 91 9.74 1.40 1.52
N LEU A 92 9.54 0.71 0.39
CA LEU A 92 8.25 0.69 -0.29
C LEU A 92 7.17 -0.06 0.51
N PHE A 93 7.53 -1.20 1.11
CA PHE A 93 6.63 -1.95 1.98
C PHE A 93 6.26 -1.20 3.26
N GLU A 94 7.23 -0.50 3.87
CA GLU A 94 6.97 0.37 5.02
C GLU A 94 5.95 1.45 4.64
N ARG A 95 6.17 2.14 3.52
CA ARG A 95 5.24 3.16 3.02
C ARG A 95 3.85 2.60 2.75
N ALA A 96 3.75 1.42 2.13
CA ALA A 96 2.47 0.76 1.92
C ALA A 96 1.78 0.41 3.24
N TYR A 97 2.54 -0.05 4.25
CA TYR A 97 2.03 -0.29 5.59
C TYR A 97 1.48 0.99 6.21
N ILE A 98 2.26 2.07 6.24
CA ILE A 98 1.84 3.34 6.87
C ILE A 98 0.62 3.96 6.17
N LEU A 99 0.53 3.88 4.84
CA LEU A 99 -0.52 4.55 4.07
C LEU A 99 -1.80 3.73 3.91
N VAL A 100 -1.71 2.39 3.96
CA VAL A 100 -2.85 1.51 3.65
C VAL A 100 -3.28 0.68 4.86
N TYR A 101 -2.36 0.34 5.78
CA TYR A 101 -2.68 -0.53 6.90
C TYR A 101 -3.44 0.21 8.01
N GLU A 102 -4.61 -0.33 8.37
CA GLU A 102 -5.41 0.08 9.52
C GLU A 102 -5.99 -1.17 10.20
N GLU A 103 -6.20 -1.12 11.52
CA GLU A 103 -6.86 -2.22 12.23
C GLU A 103 -8.29 -2.49 11.73
N LYS A 104 -8.98 -1.44 11.25
CA LYS A 104 -10.38 -1.49 10.81
C LYS A 104 -10.55 -0.92 9.41
N MET A 105 -10.22 -1.72 8.43
CA MET A 105 -10.32 -1.34 7.02
C MET A 105 -11.73 -1.47 6.43
N SER A 106 -12.02 -0.65 5.43
CA SER A 106 -13.12 -0.88 4.49
C SER A 106 -12.86 -2.11 3.62
N ARG A 107 -13.89 -2.64 2.95
CA ARG A 107 -13.73 -3.78 2.02
C ARG A 107 -12.71 -3.49 0.89
N GLN A 108 -12.66 -2.25 0.43
CA GLN A 108 -11.74 -1.81 -0.63
C GLN A 108 -10.31 -1.80 -0.09
N ALA A 109 -10.06 -1.12 1.04
CA ALA A 109 -8.74 -1.09 1.68
C ALA A 109 -8.23 -2.49 2.04
N THR A 110 -9.08 -3.39 2.55
CA THR A 110 -8.69 -4.79 2.79
C THR A 110 -8.24 -5.50 1.51
N ARG A 111 -8.89 -5.26 0.38
CA ARG A 111 -8.52 -5.88 -0.89
C ARG A 111 -7.17 -5.36 -1.37
N LEU A 112 -6.92 -4.06 -1.25
CA LEU A 112 -5.64 -3.45 -1.63
C LEU A 112 -4.51 -3.94 -0.71
N TRP A 113 -4.77 -3.97 0.60
CA TRP A 113 -3.82 -4.47 1.59
C TRP A 113 -3.41 -5.92 1.33
N ARG A 114 -4.36 -6.78 0.94
CA ARG A 114 -4.05 -8.18 0.60
C ARG A 114 -3.02 -8.30 -0.53
N THR A 115 -3.10 -7.44 -1.54
CA THR A 115 -2.10 -7.43 -2.62
C THR A 115 -0.71 -7.08 -2.10
N TRP A 116 -0.60 -6.10 -1.19
CA TRP A 116 0.67 -5.77 -0.55
C TRP A 116 1.19 -6.88 0.35
N GLU A 117 0.32 -7.51 1.14
CA GLU A 117 0.68 -8.65 1.97
C GLU A 117 1.16 -9.84 1.13
N ASP A 118 0.53 -10.09 -0.02
CA ASP A 118 0.95 -11.13 -0.97
C ASP A 118 2.35 -10.85 -1.53
N TYR A 119 2.67 -9.59 -1.88
CA TYR A 119 4.02 -9.20 -2.29
C TYR A 119 5.03 -9.40 -1.16
N MET A 120 4.72 -8.95 0.06
CA MET A 120 5.60 -9.16 1.21
C MET A 120 5.87 -10.64 1.44
N ARG A 121 4.84 -11.49 1.34
CA ARG A 121 4.95 -12.95 1.44
C ARG A 121 5.85 -13.53 0.35
N GLU A 122 5.67 -13.12 -0.90
CA GLU A 122 6.48 -13.59 -2.02
C GLU A 122 7.98 -13.34 -1.79
N TRP A 123 8.35 -12.13 -1.39
CA TRP A 123 9.74 -11.77 -1.10
C TRP A 123 10.26 -12.46 0.17
N CYS A 124 9.41 -12.59 1.20
CA CYS A 124 9.73 -13.31 2.43
C CYS A 124 9.94 -14.82 2.24
N ARG A 125 9.40 -15.45 1.18
CA ARG A 125 9.71 -16.86 0.88
C ARG A 125 11.19 -17.07 0.58
N ARG A 126 11.84 -16.07 -0.02
CA ARG A 126 13.25 -16.16 -0.39
C ARG A 126 14.15 -16.16 0.85
N SER A 127 15.10 -17.09 0.89
CA SER A 127 16.03 -17.21 2.03
C SER A 127 17.08 -16.10 2.06
N ASP A 128 17.51 -15.60 0.91
CA ASP A 128 18.48 -14.51 0.81
C ASP A 128 17.91 -13.18 1.32
N PHE A 129 16.65 -12.88 0.99
CA PHE A 129 15.94 -11.72 1.53
C PHE A 129 15.78 -11.83 3.05
N ARG A 130 15.28 -12.97 3.55
CA ARG A 130 15.13 -13.22 4.99
C ARG A 130 16.45 -13.12 5.77
N ALA A 131 17.56 -13.54 5.17
CA ALA A 131 18.87 -13.49 5.82
C ALA A 131 19.35 -12.06 6.10
N VAL A 132 18.98 -11.09 5.25
CA VAL A 132 19.38 -9.68 5.42
C VAL A 132 18.29 -8.83 6.04
N LEU A 133 17.04 -9.30 6.06
CA LEU A 133 15.88 -8.57 6.58
C LEU A 133 16.09 -7.95 7.96
N PRO A 134 16.67 -8.63 8.98
CA PRO A 134 16.87 -8.01 10.30
C PRO A 134 17.69 -6.72 10.26
N LYS A 135 18.70 -6.66 9.38
CA LYS A 135 19.53 -5.46 9.20
C LYS A 135 18.78 -4.37 8.44
N LEU A 136 17.97 -4.75 7.45
CA LEU A 136 17.16 -3.80 6.67
C LEU A 136 16.06 -3.14 7.50
N LEU A 137 15.64 -3.76 8.61
CA LEU A 137 14.62 -3.20 9.52
C LEU A 137 15.20 -2.28 10.60
N GLU A 138 16.52 -2.06 10.63
CA GLU A 138 17.15 -1.15 11.59
C GLU A 138 16.78 0.31 11.28
N GLY A 139 15.91 0.90 12.08
CA GLY A 139 15.48 2.30 11.93
C GLY A 139 14.14 2.49 11.21
N GLU A 140 13.56 1.41 10.69
CA GLU A 140 12.21 1.38 10.13
C GLU A 140 11.13 1.47 11.23
N ASP A 141 9.89 1.74 10.83
CA ASP A 141 8.74 1.76 11.72
C ASP A 141 8.62 0.45 12.54
N PRO A 142 8.50 0.52 13.88
CA PRO A 142 8.46 -0.68 14.72
C PRO A 142 7.27 -1.60 14.45
N ASP A 143 6.13 -1.06 14.01
CA ASP A 143 4.90 -1.83 13.79
C ASP A 143 4.99 -2.58 12.47
N PHE A 144 5.48 -1.91 11.43
CA PHE A 144 5.87 -2.52 10.16
C PHE A 144 6.92 -3.61 10.35
N ALA A 145 8.00 -3.32 11.09
CA ALA A 145 9.08 -4.28 11.34
C ALA A 145 8.56 -5.57 12.00
N ARG A 146 7.67 -5.46 12.99
CA ARG A 146 7.01 -6.62 13.59
C ARG A 146 6.10 -7.34 12.58
N HIS A 147 5.38 -6.60 11.76
CA HIS A 147 4.46 -7.16 10.77
C HIS A 147 5.20 -8.02 9.73
N ILE A 148 6.23 -7.48 9.08
CA ILE A 148 6.97 -8.19 8.04
C ILE A 148 7.86 -9.31 8.62
N THR A 149 8.39 -9.15 9.84
CA THR A 149 9.11 -10.22 10.53
C THR A 149 8.21 -11.43 10.79
N ARG A 150 6.97 -11.21 11.23
CA ARG A 150 5.98 -12.29 11.40
C ARG A 150 5.71 -13.01 10.08
N ILE A 151 5.55 -12.26 8.98
CA ILE A 151 5.38 -12.86 7.64
C ILE A 151 6.60 -13.71 7.27
N ALA A 152 7.81 -13.21 7.49
CA ALA A 152 9.05 -13.94 7.22
C ALA A 152 9.14 -15.27 8.01
N GLU A 153 8.73 -15.26 9.28
CA GLU A 153 8.68 -16.46 10.13
C GLU A 153 7.60 -17.46 9.69
N GLU A 154 6.45 -16.99 9.24
CA GLU A 154 5.38 -17.82 8.68
C GLU A 154 5.84 -18.54 7.39
N GLU A 155 6.40 -17.79 6.44
CA GLU A 155 6.88 -18.36 5.18
C GLU A 155 8.09 -19.27 5.40
N SER A 156 8.95 -18.97 6.38
CA SER A 156 10.06 -19.85 6.76
C SER A 156 9.61 -21.21 7.26
N ARG A 157 8.52 -21.26 8.04
CA ARG A 157 7.97 -22.52 8.56
C ARG A 157 7.31 -23.34 7.45
N THR A 158 6.59 -22.68 6.55
CA THR A 158 5.93 -23.34 5.40
C THR A 158 6.94 -23.95 4.45
N ALA A 159 8.08 -23.29 4.20
CA ALA A 159 9.13 -23.81 3.31
C ALA A 159 9.94 -24.98 3.89
N GLY A 160 9.86 -25.21 5.21
CA GLY A 160 10.55 -26.30 5.91
C GLY A 160 9.71 -27.54 6.18
N SER A 161 8.42 -27.53 5.81
CA SER A 161 7.49 -28.67 5.91
C SER A 161 7.28 -29.35 4.56
#